data_AF-A0AAV9A4M8-F1
#
_entry.id   AF-A0AAV9A4M8-F1
#
_cell.length_a   1.000
_cell.length_b   1.000
_cell.length_c   1.000
_cell.angle_alpha   90.00
_cell.angle_beta   90.00
_cell.angle_gamma   90.00
#
_symmetry.space_group_name_H-M   'P 1'
#
loop_
_entity.id
_entity.type
_entity.pdbx_description
1 polymer ?
#
loop_
_entity_poly.entity_id
_entity_poly.type
_entity_poly.pdbx_seq_one_letter_code
_entity_poly.pdbx_strand_id
1 'polypeptide(L)'
;MAPFSLMLQSSPFSLTPKLSLHHLRRPSQITCYSPPSSPDPPPTTIRPPHHRRPAEVNIREEAALLHSSSGNNNHGFSAKYVPFSPDPASVDPSESYSLDEVVYRSQSGGLLDVQHDMEALKKFDGEYWKNLFDSRVGRTTWPYGSGVWSKKEWVLPEIDSDHIVSVFEGNSNLFWAERLGKECLGGMNDLWVKHCGISHTGSFKDLGMTVLVSQVNHLRRMKNPRPIVGVGCASTGDTSAALSAYCAAAGIPAIVFLPANRISVAQLVQPIANGAVVISLDTDFDGCMRLIREVTAELPIYLANSLNSLRLEGQKTAAVEILQQFDWEVPDWVIVPGGNLGNIYAFYKGFYMCKELGLVDRIPRLVCAQAANANPLYLHYKSGWSDFKPITASTTFASAIQIGDPVSIERAVFALKNSNGIVEEATEEELMDATAQADLTGMFTCPHTGVALVALAKLRKSGVIGPTDRTIVVSTAHGLKFTQSKVDYHRADIQDMTCRHANPPVEVKADFGSVMDALKKKLPSFGHK
;
A
#
# COMPACT_ATOMS: atom_id res chain seq x y z
N MET A 1 -28.91 -56.71 -0.99
CA MET A 1 -29.99 -56.20 -1.86
C MET A 1 -29.59 -54.81 -2.34
N ALA A 2 -29.20 -54.70 -3.62
CA ALA A 2 -29.21 -53.44 -4.39
C ALA A 2 -30.68 -53.10 -4.76
N PRO A 3 -31.08 -51.94 -5.34
CA PRO A 3 -30.45 -51.17 -6.46
C PRO A 3 -30.52 -49.63 -6.24
N PHE A 4 -30.11 -48.67 -7.07
CA PHE A 4 -30.09 -48.46 -8.52
C PHE A 4 -28.99 -47.42 -8.85
N SER A 5 -28.26 -47.63 -9.95
CA SER A 5 -27.32 -46.67 -10.54
C SER A 5 -27.90 -46.18 -11.87
N LEU A 6 -27.88 -44.86 -12.09
CA LEU A 6 -28.36 -44.22 -13.32
C LEU A 6 -27.14 -43.63 -14.06
N MET A 7 -26.76 -44.25 -15.17
CA MET A 7 -25.87 -43.68 -16.17
C MET A 7 -26.67 -42.77 -17.11
N LEU A 8 -26.22 -41.53 -17.28
CA LEU A 8 -26.65 -40.63 -18.34
C LEU A 8 -25.49 -40.41 -19.30
N GLN A 9 -25.66 -40.87 -20.54
CA GLN A 9 -24.82 -40.56 -21.69
C GLN A 9 -25.17 -39.15 -22.19
N SER A 10 -24.16 -38.32 -22.48
CA SER A 10 -24.34 -37.08 -23.24
C SER A 10 -23.31 -37.00 -24.38
N SER A 11 -23.84 -36.85 -25.59
CA SER A 11 -23.14 -36.70 -26.87
C SER A 11 -22.65 -35.25 -27.07
N PRO A 12 -21.53 -34.99 -27.75
CA PRO A 12 -21.06 -33.63 -28.01
C PRO A 12 -21.71 -33.04 -29.28
N PHE A 13 -22.43 -31.93 -29.14
CA PHE A 13 -22.88 -31.09 -30.24
C PHE A 13 -21.77 -30.11 -30.67
N SER A 14 -21.37 -30.19 -31.93
CA SER A 14 -20.50 -29.23 -32.63
C SER A 14 -21.37 -28.35 -33.54
N LEU A 15 -21.33 -27.04 -33.36
CA LEU A 15 -21.97 -26.06 -34.24
C LEU A 15 -20.92 -25.05 -34.72
N THR A 16 -20.59 -25.12 -36.00
CA THR A 16 -19.87 -24.08 -36.76
C THR A 16 -20.85 -23.46 -37.76
N PRO A 17 -20.94 -22.12 -37.90
CA PRO A 17 -21.71 -21.53 -38.99
C PRO A 17 -20.80 -21.20 -40.17
N LYS A 18 -21.05 -21.83 -41.32
CA LYS A 18 -20.65 -21.35 -42.65
C LYS A 18 -21.73 -20.37 -43.14
N LEU A 19 -21.35 -19.15 -43.52
CA LEU A 19 -22.22 -18.22 -44.24
C LEU A 19 -21.70 -18.01 -45.67
N SER A 20 -22.61 -18.24 -46.60
CA SER A 20 -22.45 -18.22 -48.05
C SER A 20 -22.50 -16.79 -48.61
N LEU A 21 -21.65 -16.53 -49.61
CA LEU A 21 -21.63 -15.33 -50.44
C LEU A 21 -22.79 -15.30 -51.43
N HIS A 22 -23.43 -14.14 -51.59
CA HIS A 22 -24.09 -13.75 -52.84
C HIS A 22 -23.90 -12.27 -53.17
N HIS A 23 -23.85 -12.02 -54.47
CA HIS A 23 -23.39 -10.84 -55.21
C HIS A 23 -24.14 -9.53 -54.94
N LEU A 24 -23.48 -8.37 -55.20
CA LEU A 24 -23.82 -7.48 -56.33
C LEU A 24 -22.89 -6.23 -56.45
N ARG A 25 -22.37 -6.05 -57.68
CA ARG A 25 -22.08 -4.81 -58.46
C ARG A 25 -20.87 -3.89 -58.14
N ARG A 26 -19.96 -3.81 -59.13
CA ARG A 26 -19.07 -2.67 -59.48
C ARG A 26 -19.86 -1.67 -60.36
N PRO A 27 -19.54 -0.34 -60.36
CA PRO A 27 -18.42 0.27 -61.13
C PRO A 27 -17.71 1.39 -60.31
N SER A 28 -16.61 2.06 -60.67
CA SER A 28 -15.93 2.42 -61.93
C SER A 28 -14.47 2.82 -61.61
N GLN A 29 -13.55 2.63 -62.56
CA GLN A 29 -12.18 3.13 -62.52
C GLN A 29 -12.15 4.66 -62.65
N ILE A 30 -11.36 5.34 -61.81
CA ILE A 30 -10.83 6.68 -62.07
C ILE A 30 -9.31 6.63 -61.90
N THR A 31 -8.66 7.17 -62.91
CA THR A 31 -7.23 7.24 -63.23
C THR A 31 -6.36 7.90 -62.17
N CYS A 32 -5.21 7.28 -61.86
CA CYS A 32 -4.17 7.85 -61.02
C CYS A 32 -3.41 8.96 -61.77
N TYR A 33 -3.42 10.18 -61.23
CA TYR A 33 -2.49 11.25 -61.60
C TYR A 33 -1.17 11.08 -60.83
N SER A 34 -0.03 11.13 -61.52
CA SER A 34 1.30 11.22 -60.92
C SER A 34 1.73 12.69 -60.77
N PRO A 35 2.16 13.14 -59.58
CA PRO A 35 2.97 14.35 -59.41
C PRO A 35 4.48 14.00 -59.29
N PRO A 36 5.37 14.99 -59.48
CA PRO A 36 6.77 14.78 -59.83
C PRO A 36 7.67 14.39 -58.65
N SER A 37 8.83 13.83 -59.02
CA SER A 37 9.98 13.41 -58.18
C SER A 37 10.22 14.27 -56.94
N SER A 38 10.09 13.64 -55.77
CA SER A 38 10.58 14.13 -54.48
C SER A 38 12.11 13.99 -54.36
N PRO A 39 12.79 14.92 -53.65
CA PRO A 39 14.24 14.86 -53.44
C PRO A 39 14.63 13.74 -52.47
N ASP A 40 15.89 13.32 -52.53
CA ASP A 40 16.47 12.19 -51.80
C ASP A 40 16.06 12.12 -50.30
N PRO A 41 15.83 10.92 -49.74
CA PRO A 41 15.50 10.78 -48.33
C PRO A 41 16.68 11.23 -47.45
N PRO A 42 16.42 11.90 -46.32
CA PRO A 42 17.47 12.21 -45.35
C PRO A 42 18.09 10.90 -44.82
N PRO A 43 19.36 10.92 -44.37
CA PRO A 43 20.05 9.71 -43.97
C PRO A 43 19.25 8.99 -42.89
N THR A 44 18.95 7.72 -43.17
CA THR A 44 18.30 6.79 -42.25
C THR A 44 18.98 6.87 -40.89
N THR A 45 18.30 7.48 -39.92
CA THR A 45 18.62 7.29 -38.51
C THR A 45 18.41 5.81 -38.23
N ILE A 46 19.54 5.12 -38.03
CA ILE A 46 19.58 3.73 -37.59
C ILE A 46 18.75 3.67 -36.30
N ARG A 47 17.54 3.11 -36.38
CA ARG A 47 16.82 2.71 -35.17
C ARG A 47 17.75 1.77 -34.41
N PRO A 48 18.02 2.00 -33.12
CA PRO A 48 18.77 1.03 -32.33
C PRO A 48 18.03 -0.31 -32.43
N PRO A 49 18.73 -1.44 -32.57
CA PRO A 49 18.09 -2.73 -32.73
C PRO A 49 17.17 -2.95 -31.53
N HIS A 50 15.92 -3.34 -31.81
CA HIS A 50 14.99 -3.78 -30.77
C HIS A 50 15.60 -5.03 -30.11
N HIS A 51 16.37 -4.85 -29.04
CA HIS A 51 16.83 -5.93 -28.19
C HIS A 51 15.64 -6.46 -27.39
N ARG A 52 14.84 -7.31 -28.03
CA ARG A 52 13.94 -8.18 -27.29
C ARG A 52 14.80 -9.21 -26.58
N ARG A 53 14.67 -9.32 -25.26
CA ARG A 53 15.38 -10.33 -24.46
C ARG A 53 15.20 -11.72 -25.08
N PRO A 54 16.25 -12.57 -25.13
CA PRO A 54 16.10 -13.97 -25.54
C PRO A 54 14.99 -14.67 -24.76
N ALA A 55 14.19 -15.50 -25.44
CA ALA A 55 13.03 -16.16 -24.83
C ALA A 55 13.40 -17.05 -23.62
N GLU A 56 14.64 -17.55 -23.59
CA GLU A 56 15.15 -18.47 -22.57
C GLU A 56 15.70 -17.77 -21.31
N VAL A 57 15.89 -16.44 -21.35
CA VAL A 57 16.48 -15.69 -20.23
C VAL A 57 15.38 -14.90 -19.53
N ASN A 58 15.21 -15.09 -18.22
CA ASN A 58 14.21 -14.32 -17.46
C ASN A 58 14.77 -12.97 -16.97
N ILE A 59 13.90 -12.09 -16.44
CA ILE A 59 14.29 -10.74 -15.98
C ILE A 59 15.39 -10.77 -14.91
N ARG A 60 15.43 -11.82 -14.08
CA ARG A 60 16.39 -11.96 -12.97
C ARG A 60 17.73 -12.44 -13.49
N GLU A 61 17.72 -13.41 -14.39
CA GLU A 61 18.94 -13.89 -15.06
C GLU A 61 19.61 -12.81 -15.89
N GLU A 62 18.83 -12.01 -16.64
CA GLU A 62 19.38 -10.85 -17.36
C GLU A 62 20.00 -9.83 -16.39
N ALA A 63 19.34 -9.54 -15.26
CA ALA A 63 19.88 -8.63 -14.25
C ALA A 63 21.15 -9.19 -13.60
N ALA A 64 21.21 -10.49 -13.30
CA ALA A 64 22.39 -11.15 -12.76
C ALA A 64 23.57 -11.08 -13.75
N LEU A 65 23.32 -11.30 -15.05
CA LEU A 65 24.33 -11.16 -16.10
C LEU A 65 24.84 -9.71 -16.19
N LEU A 66 23.95 -8.72 -16.21
CA LEU A 66 24.32 -7.31 -16.23
C LEU A 66 25.15 -6.92 -15.00
N HIS A 67 24.77 -7.37 -13.79
CA HIS A 67 25.54 -7.16 -12.57
C HIS A 67 26.92 -7.81 -12.62
N SER A 68 27.03 -9.05 -13.12
CA SER A 68 28.33 -9.73 -13.26
C SER A 68 29.28 -9.00 -14.23
N SER A 69 28.73 -8.33 -15.23
CA SER A 69 29.48 -7.58 -16.25
C SER A 69 29.85 -6.14 -15.84
N SER A 70 29.16 -5.55 -14.86
CA SER A 70 29.36 -4.15 -14.44
C SER A 70 30.41 -3.96 -13.33
N GLY A 71 31.10 -5.02 -12.92
CA GLY A 71 32.04 -4.97 -11.80
C GLY A 71 31.30 -4.82 -10.47
N ASN A 72 31.89 -5.30 -9.38
CA ASN A 72 31.28 -5.25 -8.07
C ASN A 72 31.25 -3.78 -7.59
N ASN A 73 30.19 -3.04 -7.94
CA ASN A 73 29.94 -1.67 -7.49
C ASN A 73 29.59 -1.68 -6.00
N ASN A 74 30.59 -1.98 -5.18
CA ASN A 74 30.50 -1.91 -3.74
C ASN A 74 30.55 -0.43 -3.34
N HIS A 75 29.41 0.25 -3.46
CA HIS A 75 29.26 1.65 -3.08
C HIS A 75 29.45 1.89 -1.57
N GLY A 76 29.65 0.82 -0.78
CA GLY A 76 29.85 0.89 0.66
C GLY A 76 28.60 1.23 1.45
N PHE A 77 27.43 1.16 0.82
CA PHE A 77 26.15 1.38 1.51
C PHE A 77 25.86 0.19 2.44
N SER A 78 25.46 0.48 3.66
CA SER A 78 25.12 -0.53 4.66
C SER A 78 23.98 -0.05 5.56
N ALA A 79 23.33 -1.01 6.22
CA ALA A 79 22.31 -0.70 7.21
C ALA A 79 22.33 -1.72 8.36
N LYS A 80 21.91 -1.29 9.55
CA LYS A 80 21.92 -2.10 10.77
C LYS A 80 20.71 -1.82 11.64
N TYR A 81 20.36 -2.76 12.52
CA TYR A 81 19.41 -2.45 13.58
C TYR A 81 20.09 -1.67 14.70
N VAL A 82 19.38 -0.67 15.23
CA VAL A 82 19.75 0.10 16.42
C VAL A 82 18.54 0.25 17.33
N PRO A 83 18.70 0.43 18.65
CA PRO A 83 17.56 0.77 19.49
C PRO A 83 16.93 2.09 19.05
N PHE A 84 15.62 2.11 18.93
CA PHE A 84 14.87 3.34 18.70
C PHE A 84 14.77 4.09 20.02
N SER A 85 15.09 5.39 20.00
CA SER A 85 14.74 6.30 21.08
C SER A 85 14.39 7.69 20.54
N PRO A 86 13.39 8.35 21.14
CA PRO A 86 13.13 9.76 20.87
C PRO A 86 14.22 10.69 21.43
N ASP A 87 15.04 10.21 22.38
CA ASP A 87 16.20 10.92 22.92
C ASP A 87 17.48 10.13 22.59
N PRO A 88 18.31 10.58 21.64
CA PRO A 88 19.55 9.89 21.28
C PRO A 88 20.53 9.71 22.45
N ALA A 89 20.45 10.56 23.48
CA ALA A 89 21.33 10.47 24.66
C ALA A 89 20.94 9.34 25.62
N SER A 90 19.74 8.77 25.48
CA SER A 90 19.23 7.70 26.37
C SER A 90 19.50 6.28 25.86
N VAL A 91 20.14 6.14 24.69
CA VAL A 91 20.47 4.85 24.08
C VAL A 91 21.96 4.58 24.23
N ASP A 92 22.30 3.32 24.51
CA ASP A 92 23.68 2.86 24.41
C ASP A 92 24.12 2.90 22.93
N PRO A 93 25.04 3.81 22.54
CA PRO A 93 25.46 3.96 21.15
C PRO A 93 26.24 2.73 20.64
N SER A 94 26.66 1.83 21.54
CA SER A 94 27.32 0.58 21.17
C SER A 94 26.35 -0.55 20.80
N GLU A 95 25.08 -0.44 21.18
CA GLU A 95 24.07 -1.45 20.86
C GLU A 95 23.67 -1.35 19.38
N SER A 96 24.09 -2.32 18.59
CA SER A 96 23.64 -2.49 17.21
C SER A 96 23.70 -3.94 16.78
N TYR A 97 22.87 -4.30 15.81
CA TYR A 97 22.77 -5.68 15.30
C TYR A 97 22.82 -5.69 13.79
N SER A 98 23.40 -6.74 13.22
CA SER A 98 23.32 -6.98 11.78
C SER A 98 21.87 -7.22 11.36
N LEU A 99 21.51 -6.81 10.14
CA LEU A 99 20.22 -7.18 9.54
C LEU A 99 20.10 -8.69 9.30
N ASP A 100 21.23 -9.43 9.35
CA ASP A 100 21.29 -10.88 9.27
C ASP A 100 21.04 -11.60 10.62
N GLU A 101 20.70 -10.84 11.65
CA GLU A 101 20.26 -11.35 12.94
C GLU A 101 18.74 -11.32 13.06
N VAL A 102 18.19 -12.31 13.75
CA VAL A 102 16.75 -12.38 14.06
C VAL A 102 16.53 -11.73 15.42
N VAL A 103 16.38 -10.40 15.42
CA VAL A 103 16.18 -9.60 16.64
C VAL A 103 14.90 -8.78 16.50
N TYR A 104 14.09 -8.74 17.56
CA TYR A 104 12.80 -8.02 17.58
C TYR A 104 12.74 -6.88 18.61
N ARG A 105 13.67 -6.86 19.58
CA ARG A 105 13.75 -5.88 20.67
C ARG A 105 15.20 -5.60 20.99
N SER A 106 15.47 -4.40 21.51
CA SER A 106 16.76 -4.06 22.12
C SER A 106 17.00 -4.88 23.39
N GLN A 107 18.22 -4.81 23.95
CA GLN A 107 18.56 -5.42 25.23
C GLN A 107 17.66 -4.90 26.37
N SER A 108 17.27 -3.62 26.30
CA SER A 108 16.32 -2.99 27.24
C SER A 108 14.85 -3.38 27.01
N GLY A 109 14.55 -4.18 25.98
CA GLY A 109 13.19 -4.57 25.61
C GLY A 109 12.45 -3.54 24.74
N GLY A 110 13.11 -2.45 24.36
CA GLY A 110 12.57 -1.39 23.49
C GLY A 110 12.43 -1.80 22.02
N LEU A 111 11.91 -0.88 21.21
CA LEU A 111 11.80 -1.05 19.75
C LEU A 111 13.18 -0.89 19.10
N LEU A 112 13.42 -1.58 17.99
CA LEU A 112 14.58 -1.35 17.13
C LEU A 112 14.21 -0.46 15.94
N ASP A 113 15.11 0.32 15.37
CA ASP A 113 14.97 0.98 14.07
C ASP A 113 16.06 0.51 13.10
N VAL A 114 15.85 0.70 11.81
CA VAL A 114 16.90 0.42 10.81
C VAL A 114 17.65 1.71 10.52
N GLN A 115 18.93 1.77 10.91
CA GLN A 115 19.80 2.89 10.61
C GLN A 115 20.65 2.58 9.38
N HIS A 116 20.62 3.49 8.41
CA HIS A 116 21.50 3.44 7.23
C HIS A 116 22.80 4.18 7.51
N ASP A 117 23.89 3.78 6.85
CA ASP A 117 25.14 4.54 6.85
C ASP A 117 24.95 5.87 6.07
N MET A 118 24.56 6.91 6.79
CA MET A 118 24.36 8.23 6.23
C MET A 118 25.67 8.89 5.76
N GLU A 119 26.83 8.48 6.28
CA GLU A 119 28.12 8.99 5.81
C GLU A 119 28.43 8.46 4.42
N ALA A 120 28.16 7.17 4.16
CA ALA A 120 28.29 6.59 2.83
C ALA A 120 27.30 7.20 1.84
N LEU A 121 26.04 7.38 2.24
CA LEU A 121 25.00 7.94 1.37
C LEU A 121 25.25 9.41 1.00
N LYS A 122 25.78 10.22 1.93
CA LYS A 122 26.10 11.66 1.71
C LYS A 122 27.30 11.90 0.80
N LYS A 123 28.05 10.86 0.41
CA LYS A 123 29.08 10.97 -0.64
C LYS A 123 28.49 11.26 -2.02
N PHE A 124 27.20 11.00 -2.18
CA PHE A 124 26.42 11.31 -3.38
C PHE A 124 25.46 12.44 -3.06
N ASP A 125 25.44 13.47 -3.89
CA ASP A 125 24.59 14.64 -3.70
C ASP A 125 23.12 14.37 -4.04
N GLY A 126 22.26 15.35 -3.74
CA GLY A 126 20.82 15.23 -3.98
C GLY A 126 20.47 15.06 -5.45
N GLU A 127 21.19 15.71 -6.36
CA GLU A 127 20.94 15.62 -7.80
C GLU A 127 21.26 14.22 -8.33
N TYR A 128 22.35 13.60 -7.86
CA TYR A 128 22.64 12.20 -8.14
C TYR A 128 21.48 11.29 -7.74
N TRP A 129 20.97 11.43 -6.52
CA TRP A 129 19.90 10.56 -6.03
C TRP A 129 18.59 10.74 -6.82
N LYS A 130 18.22 11.99 -7.15
CA LYS A 130 17.08 12.27 -8.04
C LYS A 130 17.23 11.56 -9.38
N ASN A 131 18.35 11.82 -10.06
CA ASN A 131 18.64 11.26 -11.38
C ASN A 131 18.67 9.72 -11.35
N LEU A 132 19.28 9.12 -10.33
CA LEU A 132 19.32 7.67 -10.16
C LEU A 132 17.91 7.09 -10.04
N PHE A 133 17.08 7.66 -9.16
CA PHE A 133 15.73 7.15 -8.93
C PHE A 133 14.80 7.43 -10.10
N ASP A 134 14.94 8.56 -10.79
CA ASP A 134 14.15 8.93 -11.96
C ASP A 134 14.48 8.07 -13.17
N SER A 135 15.75 7.68 -13.34
CA SER A 135 16.18 6.77 -14.41
C SER A 135 15.49 5.39 -14.38
N ARG A 136 15.00 5.01 -13.19
CA ARG A 136 14.34 3.73 -12.89
C ARG A 136 12.81 3.77 -13.06
N VAL A 137 12.22 4.95 -13.24
CA VAL A 137 10.77 5.10 -13.43
C VAL A 137 10.33 4.45 -14.74
N GLY A 138 9.22 3.71 -14.69
CA GLY A 138 8.63 3.05 -15.87
C GLY A 138 9.46 1.90 -16.46
N ARG A 139 10.47 1.42 -15.73
CA ARG A 139 11.31 0.29 -16.15
C ARG A 139 10.72 -1.05 -15.71
N THR A 140 11.06 -2.11 -16.44
CA THR A 140 10.72 -3.50 -16.10
C THR A 140 11.96 -4.35 -15.81
N THR A 141 13.10 -3.69 -15.59
CA THR A 141 14.37 -4.31 -15.20
C THR A 141 14.31 -4.81 -13.77
N TRP A 142 14.87 -5.99 -13.49
CA TRP A 142 14.94 -6.52 -12.13
C TRP A 142 16.10 -5.89 -11.34
N PRO A 143 15.91 -5.54 -10.04
CA PRO A 143 14.66 -5.49 -9.28
C PRO A 143 13.91 -4.13 -9.42
N TYR A 144 14.47 -3.19 -10.17
CA TYR A 144 14.07 -1.77 -10.20
C TYR A 144 12.67 -1.46 -10.78
N GLY A 145 11.97 -2.45 -11.34
CA GLY A 145 10.55 -2.31 -11.69
C GLY A 145 9.63 -2.09 -10.48
N SER A 146 10.09 -2.43 -9.27
CA SER A 146 9.38 -2.14 -8.01
C SER A 146 9.62 -0.69 -7.55
N GLY A 147 8.58 -0.04 -7.05
CA GLY A 147 8.68 1.27 -6.39
C GLY A 147 9.47 1.21 -5.07
N VAL A 148 9.57 0.03 -4.44
CA VAL A 148 10.45 -0.20 -3.28
C VAL A 148 11.89 -0.39 -3.76
N TRP A 149 12.14 -1.37 -4.62
CA TRP A 149 13.51 -1.74 -5.01
C TRP A 149 14.16 -0.76 -5.97
N SER A 150 13.41 0.12 -6.63
CA SER A 150 13.97 1.29 -7.33
C SER A 150 14.73 2.25 -6.39
N LYS A 151 14.59 2.08 -5.07
CA LYS A 151 15.35 2.76 -4.01
C LYS A 151 16.17 1.76 -3.16
N LYS A 152 16.62 0.64 -3.75
CA LYS A 152 17.34 -0.47 -3.06
C LYS A 152 18.43 0.03 -2.10
N GLU A 153 19.22 1.01 -2.53
CA GLU A 153 20.33 1.60 -1.77
C GLU A 153 19.90 2.19 -0.43
N TRP A 154 18.64 2.61 -0.33
CA TRP A 154 18.04 3.18 0.87
C TRP A 154 17.10 2.21 1.59
N VAL A 155 17.02 0.95 1.18
CA VAL A 155 16.08 -0.03 1.75
C VAL A 155 16.84 -1.18 2.37
N LEU A 156 17.51 -1.98 1.54
CA LEU A 156 18.41 -3.07 1.94
C LEU A 156 19.61 -3.02 0.99
N PRO A 157 20.62 -2.18 1.28
CA PRO A 157 21.73 -1.96 0.35
C PRO A 157 22.56 -3.23 0.08
N GLU A 158 22.70 -4.08 1.09
CA GLU A 158 23.58 -5.26 1.07
C GLU A 158 22.91 -6.52 0.51
N ILE A 159 21.58 -6.50 0.27
CA ILE A 159 20.88 -7.68 -0.23
C ILE A 159 21.26 -7.98 -1.68
N ASP A 160 21.57 -9.23 -1.97
CA ASP A 160 21.74 -9.69 -3.34
C ASP A 160 20.39 -9.59 -4.10
N SER A 161 20.45 -9.12 -5.36
CA SER A 161 19.28 -9.03 -6.22
C SER A 161 18.62 -10.40 -6.45
N ASP A 162 19.35 -11.51 -6.35
CA ASP A 162 18.83 -12.87 -6.44
C ASP A 162 18.02 -13.29 -5.20
N HIS A 163 18.21 -12.61 -4.07
CA HIS A 163 17.48 -12.89 -2.83
C HIS A 163 16.21 -12.05 -2.70
N ILE A 164 16.03 -11.03 -3.55
CA ILE A 164 14.84 -10.18 -3.56
C ILE A 164 13.58 -10.97 -3.94
N VAL A 165 12.52 -10.73 -3.18
CA VAL A 165 11.16 -11.25 -3.39
C VAL A 165 10.25 -10.05 -3.64
N SER A 166 9.96 -9.82 -4.92
CA SER A 166 9.14 -8.70 -5.37
C SER A 166 8.17 -9.15 -6.45
N VAL A 167 7.00 -8.50 -6.48
CA VAL A 167 6.00 -8.60 -7.54
C VAL A 167 5.79 -7.24 -8.21
N PHE A 168 6.81 -6.37 -8.14
CA PHE A 168 6.79 -4.99 -8.65
C PHE A 168 5.74 -4.09 -7.98
N GLU A 169 5.55 -4.29 -6.69
CA GLU A 169 4.83 -3.37 -5.80
C GLU A 169 5.43 -1.95 -5.77
N GLY A 170 4.63 -0.98 -5.32
CA GLY A 170 4.97 0.44 -5.41
C GLY A 170 4.56 1.04 -6.76
N ASN A 171 5.09 2.22 -7.11
CA ASN A 171 4.68 2.99 -8.29
C ASN A 171 3.16 3.24 -8.33
N SER A 172 2.56 3.41 -7.16
CA SER A 172 1.11 3.48 -6.99
C SER A 172 0.56 4.84 -7.43
N ASN A 173 -0.69 4.84 -7.87
CA ASN A 173 -1.33 6.02 -8.40
C ASN A 173 -1.37 7.17 -7.37
N LEU A 174 -1.00 8.37 -7.82
CA LEU A 174 -1.17 9.63 -7.09
C LEU A 174 -2.27 10.42 -7.80
N PHE A 175 -3.47 10.35 -7.25
CA PHE A 175 -4.70 10.83 -7.87
C PHE A 175 -4.98 12.28 -7.49
N TRP A 176 -5.15 13.18 -8.46
CA TRP A 176 -5.64 14.52 -8.19
C TRP A 176 -7.14 14.48 -7.93
N ALA A 177 -7.55 14.72 -6.70
CA ALA A 177 -8.93 14.67 -6.27
C ALA A 177 -9.64 16.01 -6.52
N GLU A 178 -9.59 16.48 -7.77
CA GLU A 178 -10.07 17.81 -8.19
C GLU A 178 -11.49 18.09 -7.71
N ARG A 179 -12.44 17.22 -8.09
CA ARG A 179 -13.86 17.41 -7.79
C ARG A 179 -14.13 17.37 -6.28
N LEU A 180 -13.50 16.44 -5.57
CA LEU A 180 -13.64 16.31 -4.11
C LEU A 180 -13.09 17.55 -3.38
N GLY A 181 -11.89 18.00 -3.75
CA GLY A 181 -11.26 19.18 -3.19
C GLY A 181 -12.13 20.42 -3.39
N LYS A 182 -12.61 20.62 -4.62
CA LYS A 182 -13.42 21.78 -5.01
C LYS A 182 -14.81 21.76 -4.38
N GLU A 183 -15.55 20.67 -4.50
CA GLU A 183 -16.98 20.61 -4.14
C GLU A 183 -17.21 20.27 -2.66
N CYS A 184 -16.32 19.53 -2.01
CA CYS A 184 -16.58 18.97 -0.68
C CYS A 184 -15.62 19.45 0.43
N LEU A 185 -14.42 19.92 0.08
CA LEU A 185 -13.37 20.28 1.05
C LEU A 185 -13.05 21.78 1.05
N GLY A 186 -14.07 22.59 0.81
CA GLY A 186 -14.00 24.05 0.91
C GLY A 186 -13.16 24.68 -0.21
N GLY A 187 -13.30 24.19 -1.44
CA GLY A 187 -12.66 24.81 -2.61
C GLY A 187 -11.16 24.52 -2.73
N MET A 188 -10.67 23.39 -2.22
CA MET A 188 -9.27 23.01 -2.42
C MET A 188 -8.98 22.75 -3.89
N ASN A 189 -7.90 23.34 -4.41
CA ASN A 189 -7.47 23.14 -5.79
C ASN A 189 -6.31 22.14 -5.94
N ASP A 190 -5.58 21.84 -4.86
CA ASP A 190 -4.37 21.00 -4.88
C ASP A 190 -4.45 19.82 -3.88
N LEU A 191 -5.57 19.10 -3.90
CA LEU A 191 -5.81 17.90 -3.10
C LEU A 191 -5.50 16.63 -3.89
N TRP A 192 -4.71 15.74 -3.28
CA TRP A 192 -4.30 14.48 -3.89
C TRP A 192 -4.54 13.29 -2.97
N VAL A 193 -4.67 12.11 -3.57
CA VAL A 193 -4.79 10.84 -2.85
C VAL A 193 -3.72 9.89 -3.34
N LYS A 194 -2.85 9.46 -2.42
CA LYS A 194 -1.86 8.42 -2.69
C LYS A 194 -2.50 7.04 -2.51
N HIS A 195 -2.81 6.38 -3.62
CA HIS A 195 -3.51 5.10 -3.64
C HIS A 195 -2.59 3.89 -3.40
N CYS A 196 -1.97 3.83 -2.23
CA CYS A 196 -1.15 2.68 -1.82
C CYS A 196 -1.94 1.35 -1.80
N GLY A 197 -3.25 1.42 -1.59
CA GLY A 197 -4.15 0.27 -1.63
C GLY A 197 -4.44 -0.26 -3.05
N ILE A 198 -4.09 0.44 -4.11
CA ILE A 198 -4.17 -0.08 -5.48
C ILE A 198 -2.87 -0.83 -5.77
N SER A 199 -2.80 -2.04 -5.25
CA SER A 199 -1.67 -2.97 -5.35
C SER A 199 -2.21 -4.40 -5.50
N HIS A 200 -1.32 -5.38 -5.72
CA HIS A 200 -1.75 -6.75 -6.02
C HIS A 200 -2.54 -7.42 -4.87
N THR A 201 -2.23 -7.14 -3.58
CA THR A 201 -3.07 -7.61 -2.47
C THR A 201 -4.15 -6.62 -2.07
N GLY A 202 -4.16 -5.44 -2.68
CA GLY A 202 -5.07 -4.35 -2.34
C GLY A 202 -4.71 -3.63 -1.04
N SER A 203 -3.42 -3.57 -0.67
CA SER A 203 -2.97 -2.95 0.60
C SER A 203 -1.54 -2.39 0.55
N PHE A 204 -1.35 -1.28 1.26
CA PHE A 204 -0.06 -0.66 1.55
C PHE A 204 0.97 -1.60 2.21
N LYS A 205 0.52 -2.70 2.82
CA LYS A 205 1.39 -3.66 3.50
C LYS A 205 2.36 -4.36 2.55
N ASP A 206 2.05 -4.40 1.25
CA ASP A 206 2.91 -4.96 0.21
C ASP A 206 4.30 -4.34 0.23
N LEU A 207 4.39 -3.02 0.39
CA LEU A 207 5.66 -2.29 0.43
C LEU A 207 6.57 -2.78 1.57
N GLY A 208 6.00 -3.06 2.74
CA GLY A 208 6.78 -3.60 3.86
C GLY A 208 7.06 -5.10 3.73
N MET A 209 6.14 -5.85 3.13
CA MET A 209 6.25 -7.31 3.03
C MET A 209 7.28 -7.75 2.00
N THR A 210 7.45 -7.01 0.89
CA THR A 210 8.55 -7.29 -0.04
C THR A 210 9.90 -7.24 0.66
N VAL A 211 10.13 -6.24 1.52
CA VAL A 211 11.39 -6.08 2.26
C VAL A 211 11.57 -7.19 3.29
N LEU A 212 10.55 -7.40 4.13
CA LEU A 212 10.60 -8.41 5.18
C LEU A 212 10.83 -9.81 4.60
N VAL A 213 10.06 -10.21 3.58
CA VAL A 213 10.17 -11.56 3.00
C VAL A 213 11.47 -11.70 2.20
N SER A 214 11.97 -10.62 1.58
CA SER A 214 13.30 -10.64 0.94
C SER A 214 14.41 -10.86 1.95
N GLN A 215 14.37 -10.20 3.12
CA GLN A 215 15.37 -10.43 4.17
C GLN A 215 15.26 -11.85 4.73
N VAL A 216 14.05 -12.38 4.93
CA VAL A 216 13.88 -13.80 5.31
C VAL A 216 14.45 -14.73 4.25
N ASN A 217 14.20 -14.46 2.96
CA ASN A 217 14.75 -15.26 1.86
C ASN A 217 16.27 -15.18 1.82
N HIS A 218 16.85 -14.00 2.08
CA HIS A 218 18.29 -13.80 2.21
C HIS A 218 18.86 -14.66 3.34
N LEU A 219 18.29 -14.58 4.54
CA LEU A 219 18.70 -15.36 5.70
C LEU A 219 18.64 -16.88 5.46
N ARG A 220 17.70 -17.35 4.64
CA ARG A 220 17.57 -18.78 4.27
C ARG A 220 18.57 -19.24 3.22
N ARG A 221 19.12 -18.31 2.42
CA ARG A 221 19.94 -18.62 1.23
C ARG A 221 21.40 -18.16 1.33
N MET A 222 21.73 -17.34 2.32
CA MET A 222 23.11 -16.92 2.58
C MET A 222 24.04 -18.12 2.81
N LYS A 223 25.35 -17.92 2.66
CA LYS A 223 26.36 -18.99 2.76
C LYS A 223 26.30 -19.78 4.08
N ASN A 224 25.95 -19.10 5.17
CA ASN A 224 25.67 -19.71 6.47
C ASN A 224 24.19 -19.50 6.83
N PRO A 225 23.27 -20.30 6.25
CA PRO A 225 21.84 -20.02 6.30
C PRO A 225 21.30 -20.14 7.73
N ARG A 226 20.43 -19.21 8.10
CA ARG A 226 19.62 -19.34 9.32
C ARG A 226 18.55 -20.41 9.08
N PRO A 227 18.25 -21.26 10.06
CA PRO A 227 17.34 -22.39 9.88
C PRO A 227 15.86 -21.97 9.81
N ILE A 228 15.47 -20.95 9.04
CA ILE A 228 14.09 -20.45 9.02
C ILE A 228 13.21 -21.37 8.17
N VAL A 229 12.24 -22.03 8.84
CA VAL A 229 11.32 -22.98 8.19
C VAL A 229 10.07 -22.31 7.62
N GLY A 230 9.73 -21.12 8.10
CA GLY A 230 8.55 -20.38 7.65
C GLY A 230 8.41 -19.01 8.32
N VAL A 231 7.38 -18.28 7.93
CA VAL A 231 7.05 -16.96 8.48
C VAL A 231 5.65 -16.99 9.10
N GLY A 232 5.57 -16.62 10.37
CA GLY A 232 4.34 -16.58 11.15
C GLY A 232 3.80 -15.15 11.33
N CYS A 233 2.49 -15.00 11.41
CA CYS A 233 1.86 -13.76 11.87
C CYS A 233 0.58 -14.03 12.67
N ALA A 234 0.22 -13.08 13.54
CA ALA A 234 -1.03 -13.06 14.32
C ALA A 234 -1.94 -11.93 13.84
N SER A 235 -2.47 -12.04 12.62
CA SER A 235 -3.34 -11.00 12.03
C SER A 235 -4.39 -11.60 11.11
N THR A 236 -5.63 -11.13 11.21
CA THR A 236 -6.74 -11.53 10.33
C THR A 236 -6.85 -10.69 9.06
N GLY A 237 -6.07 -9.60 8.94
CA GLY A 237 -6.30 -8.57 7.93
C GLY A 237 -5.17 -8.43 6.90
N ASP A 238 -4.97 -7.20 6.42
CA ASP A 238 -4.02 -6.88 5.35
C ASP A 238 -2.59 -7.38 5.56
N THR A 239 -2.14 -7.47 6.81
CA THR A 239 -0.79 -7.95 7.13
C THR A 239 -0.63 -9.43 6.76
N SER A 240 -1.59 -10.29 7.10
CA SER A 240 -1.50 -11.72 6.76
C SER A 240 -1.71 -11.96 5.27
N ALA A 241 -2.58 -11.17 4.62
CA ALA A 241 -2.78 -11.24 3.17
C ALA A 241 -1.49 -10.93 2.39
N ALA A 242 -0.86 -9.79 2.68
CA ALA A 242 0.41 -9.41 2.06
C ALA A 242 1.50 -10.43 2.39
N LEU A 243 1.69 -10.79 3.66
CA LEU A 243 2.71 -11.76 4.06
C LEU A 243 2.57 -13.08 3.27
N SER A 244 1.36 -13.63 3.24
CA SER A 244 1.10 -14.92 2.58
C SER A 244 1.38 -14.86 1.09
N ALA A 245 1.04 -13.75 0.42
CA ALA A 245 1.30 -13.57 -1.00
C ALA A 245 2.81 -13.52 -1.32
N TYR A 246 3.61 -12.78 -0.54
CA TYR A 246 5.06 -12.72 -0.76
C TYR A 246 5.75 -14.03 -0.38
N CYS A 247 5.31 -14.68 0.70
CA CYS A 247 5.78 -16.01 1.07
C CYS A 247 5.50 -17.04 -0.03
N ALA A 248 4.30 -17.04 -0.61
CA ALA A 248 3.96 -17.89 -1.75
C ALA A 248 4.85 -17.61 -2.97
N ALA A 249 5.09 -16.33 -3.30
CA ALA A 249 5.97 -15.93 -4.40
C ALA A 249 7.43 -16.40 -4.24
N ALA A 250 7.88 -16.66 -3.00
CA ALA A 250 9.22 -17.14 -2.69
C ALA A 250 9.27 -18.62 -2.27
N GLY A 251 8.15 -19.35 -2.29
CA GLY A 251 8.10 -20.73 -1.80
C GLY A 251 8.47 -20.87 -0.32
N ILE A 252 8.15 -19.86 0.50
CA ILE A 252 8.36 -19.88 1.95
C ILE A 252 7.03 -20.21 2.62
N PRO A 253 6.96 -21.20 3.54
CA PRO A 253 5.74 -21.47 4.28
C PRO A 253 5.27 -20.24 5.08
N ALA A 254 4.02 -19.83 4.88
CA ALA A 254 3.35 -18.79 5.67
C ALA A 254 2.41 -19.44 6.69
N ILE A 255 2.41 -18.95 7.93
CA ILE A 255 1.57 -19.46 9.01
C ILE A 255 0.78 -18.29 9.62
N VAL A 256 -0.53 -18.46 9.75
CA VAL A 256 -1.43 -17.46 10.32
C VAL A 256 -2.07 -18.03 11.59
N PHE A 257 -1.74 -17.46 12.75
CA PHE A 257 -2.23 -17.91 14.05
C PHE A 257 -3.39 -17.03 14.50
N LEU A 258 -4.57 -17.61 14.74
CA LEU A 258 -5.77 -16.87 15.10
C LEU A 258 -6.63 -17.59 16.13
N PRO A 259 -7.24 -16.85 17.08
CA PRO A 259 -8.35 -17.36 17.87
C PRO A 259 -9.49 -17.87 16.98
N ALA A 260 -10.09 -19.01 17.33
CA ALA A 260 -11.17 -19.64 16.56
C ALA A 260 -12.38 -18.70 16.35
N ASN A 261 -12.71 -17.92 17.38
CA ASN A 261 -13.80 -16.93 17.34
C ASN A 261 -13.47 -15.65 16.55
N ARG A 262 -12.25 -15.51 16.02
CA ARG A 262 -11.81 -14.40 15.17
C ARG A 262 -11.63 -14.80 13.70
N ILE A 263 -12.01 -16.02 13.33
CA ILE A 263 -11.89 -16.51 11.96
C ILE A 263 -13.09 -16.05 11.13
N SER A 264 -12.80 -15.29 10.08
CA SER A 264 -13.72 -15.01 8.98
C SER A 264 -13.10 -15.48 7.67
N VAL A 265 -13.75 -16.40 6.98
CA VAL A 265 -13.29 -16.89 5.67
C VAL A 265 -13.15 -15.73 4.68
N ALA A 266 -14.05 -14.74 4.72
CA ALA A 266 -13.97 -13.56 3.86
C ALA A 266 -12.72 -12.72 4.14
N GLN A 267 -12.33 -12.56 5.41
CA GLN A 267 -11.10 -11.83 5.77
C GLN A 267 -9.83 -12.63 5.41
N LEU A 268 -9.89 -13.95 5.50
CA LEU A 268 -8.77 -14.85 5.25
C LEU A 268 -8.67 -15.39 3.82
N VAL A 269 -9.53 -14.93 2.91
CA VAL A 269 -9.59 -15.43 1.53
C VAL A 269 -8.23 -15.32 0.82
N GLN A 270 -7.48 -14.23 1.04
CA GLN A 270 -6.17 -14.05 0.44
C GLN A 270 -5.09 -14.96 1.07
N PRO A 271 -4.91 -15.03 2.41
CA PRO A 271 -4.02 -16.02 3.00
C PRO A 271 -4.29 -17.45 2.54
N ILE A 272 -5.56 -17.88 2.54
CA ILE A 272 -5.97 -19.23 2.15
C ILE A 272 -5.65 -19.48 0.67
N ALA A 273 -6.03 -18.55 -0.22
CA ALA A 273 -5.79 -18.69 -1.66
C ALA A 273 -4.28 -18.69 -2.01
N ASN A 274 -3.45 -18.01 -1.21
CA ASN A 274 -1.99 -18.03 -1.36
C ASN A 274 -1.32 -19.22 -0.64
N GLY A 275 -2.10 -20.18 -0.11
CA GLY A 275 -1.56 -21.42 0.47
C GLY A 275 -0.97 -21.27 1.87
N ALA A 276 -1.35 -20.22 2.62
CA ALA A 276 -0.93 -20.11 4.01
C ALA A 276 -1.57 -21.19 4.90
N VAL A 277 -0.81 -21.67 5.88
CA VAL A 277 -1.31 -22.55 6.93
C VAL A 277 -2.03 -21.71 7.98
N VAL A 278 -3.36 -21.71 7.95
CA VAL A 278 -4.19 -20.99 8.92
C VAL A 278 -4.49 -21.89 10.11
N ILE A 279 -3.99 -21.51 11.29
CA ILE A 279 -4.18 -22.23 12.55
C ILE A 279 -5.29 -21.55 13.36
N SER A 280 -6.39 -22.27 13.53
CA SER A 280 -7.52 -21.90 14.40
C SER A 280 -7.29 -22.41 15.81
N LEU A 281 -6.92 -21.53 16.73
CA LEU A 281 -6.65 -21.88 18.13
C LEU A 281 -7.91 -21.69 18.98
N ASP A 282 -8.30 -22.71 19.73
CA ASP A 282 -9.40 -22.63 20.71
C ASP A 282 -8.95 -21.89 21.98
N THR A 283 -8.81 -20.57 21.84
CA THR A 283 -8.31 -19.68 22.89
C THR A 283 -8.64 -18.23 22.53
N ASP A 284 -8.30 -17.28 23.39
CA ASP A 284 -8.41 -15.84 23.14
C ASP A 284 -7.12 -15.26 22.52
N PHE A 285 -7.03 -13.94 22.39
CA PHE A 285 -5.85 -13.29 21.79
C PHE A 285 -4.58 -13.52 22.63
N ASP A 286 -4.69 -13.48 23.97
CA ASP A 286 -3.56 -13.63 24.88
C ASP A 286 -3.03 -15.07 24.87
N GLY A 287 -3.92 -16.05 24.88
CA GLY A 287 -3.56 -17.46 24.70
C GLY A 287 -2.94 -17.74 23.33
N CYS A 288 -3.42 -17.08 22.27
CA CYS A 288 -2.80 -17.15 20.95
C CYS A 288 -1.36 -16.61 20.97
N MET A 289 -1.14 -15.42 21.55
CA MET A 289 0.19 -14.83 21.65
C MET A 289 1.14 -15.65 22.52
N ARG A 290 0.65 -16.26 23.61
CA ARG A 290 1.42 -17.20 24.44
C ARG A 290 1.86 -18.41 23.63
N LEU A 291 0.94 -19.07 22.91
CA LEU A 291 1.26 -20.23 22.07
C LEU A 291 2.22 -19.88 20.94
N ILE A 292 2.11 -18.70 20.32
CA ILE A 292 3.06 -18.25 19.30
C ILE A 292 4.48 -18.16 19.89
N ARG A 293 4.63 -17.64 21.12
CA ARG A 293 5.94 -17.58 21.79
C ARG A 293 6.51 -18.97 22.05
N GLU A 294 5.69 -19.90 22.53
CA GLU A 294 6.10 -21.29 22.76
C GLU A 294 6.50 -21.98 21.44
N VAL A 295 5.68 -21.87 20.39
CA VAL A 295 5.94 -22.45 19.07
C VAL A 295 7.20 -21.86 18.44
N THR A 296 7.43 -20.55 18.55
CA THR A 296 8.62 -19.90 17.98
C THR A 296 9.89 -20.07 18.80
N ALA A 297 9.78 -20.54 20.06
CA ALA A 297 10.93 -20.97 20.84
C ALA A 297 11.44 -22.35 20.39
N GLU A 298 10.54 -23.24 19.96
CA GLU A 298 10.88 -24.61 19.52
C GLU A 298 11.11 -24.72 18.01
N LEU A 299 10.34 -23.99 17.20
CA LEU A 299 10.44 -23.98 15.75
C LEU A 299 11.04 -22.65 15.27
N PRO A 300 11.97 -22.68 14.31
CA PRO A 300 12.59 -21.48 13.75
C PRO A 300 11.65 -20.78 12.75
N ILE A 301 10.55 -20.26 13.27
CA ILE A 301 9.55 -19.49 12.54
C ILE A 301 9.84 -18.00 12.76
N TYR A 302 10.01 -17.27 11.67
CA TYR A 302 10.20 -15.82 11.72
C TYR A 302 8.86 -15.11 11.93
N LEU A 303 8.76 -14.15 12.86
CA LEU A 303 7.50 -13.46 13.14
C LEU A 303 7.39 -12.11 12.40
N ALA A 304 6.38 -11.97 11.56
CA ALA A 304 6.14 -10.78 10.72
C ALA A 304 5.33 -9.66 11.42
N ASN A 305 5.45 -9.54 12.74
CA ASN A 305 4.64 -8.63 13.55
C ASN A 305 5.09 -7.17 13.42
N SER A 306 4.28 -6.21 13.89
CA SER A 306 4.58 -4.76 13.82
C SER A 306 5.82 -4.32 14.60
N LEU A 307 6.40 -5.19 15.42
CA LEU A 307 7.70 -4.97 16.06
C LEU A 307 8.85 -4.97 15.04
N ASN A 308 8.65 -5.61 13.89
CA ASN A 308 9.66 -5.75 12.87
C ASN A 308 9.90 -4.41 12.13
N SER A 309 11.08 -3.82 12.35
CA SER A 309 11.47 -2.53 11.77
C SER A 309 11.72 -2.58 10.26
N LEU A 310 12.04 -3.74 9.67
CA LEU A 310 12.25 -3.88 8.22
C LEU A 310 11.05 -3.46 7.39
N ARG A 311 9.84 -3.69 7.92
CA ARG A 311 8.61 -3.32 7.21
C ARG A 311 8.54 -1.81 6.96
N LEU A 312 9.14 -1.00 7.84
CA LEU A 312 9.16 0.45 7.73
C LEU A 312 10.07 0.91 6.58
N GLU A 313 11.15 0.17 6.29
CA GLU A 313 12.07 0.49 5.20
C GLU A 313 11.46 0.36 3.83
N GLY A 314 10.53 -0.59 3.66
CA GLY A 314 9.73 -0.66 2.44
C GLY A 314 8.62 0.39 2.42
N GLN A 315 7.94 0.59 3.55
CA GLN A 315 6.83 1.54 3.66
C GLN A 315 7.26 3.01 3.46
N LYS A 316 8.49 3.38 3.84
CA LYS A 316 9.00 4.75 3.68
C LYS A 316 9.14 5.16 2.22
N THR A 317 9.30 4.19 1.30
CA THR A 317 9.44 4.51 -0.12
C THR A 317 8.18 5.15 -0.70
N ALA A 318 7.01 4.96 -0.10
CA ALA A 318 5.79 5.67 -0.49
C ALA A 318 5.92 7.19 -0.34
N ALA A 319 6.65 7.68 0.67
CA ALA A 319 6.93 9.11 0.83
C ALA A 319 7.93 9.62 -0.22
N VAL A 320 8.99 8.85 -0.49
CA VAL A 320 9.96 9.14 -1.55
C VAL A 320 9.26 9.21 -2.90
N GLU A 321 8.33 8.28 -3.16
CA GLU A 321 7.56 8.21 -4.39
C GLU A 321 6.59 9.40 -4.54
N ILE A 322 5.99 9.90 -3.45
CA ILE A 322 5.20 11.14 -3.50
C ILE A 322 6.06 12.32 -3.97
N LEU A 323 7.27 12.48 -3.41
CA LEU A 323 8.18 13.55 -3.85
C LEU A 323 8.54 13.36 -5.32
N GLN A 324 8.95 12.15 -5.71
CA GLN A 324 9.33 11.83 -7.08
C GLN A 324 8.19 12.12 -8.08
N GLN A 325 6.95 11.78 -7.74
CA GLN A 325 5.77 12.02 -8.58
C GLN A 325 5.39 13.50 -8.70
N PHE A 326 5.86 14.34 -7.77
CA PHE A 326 5.74 15.80 -7.83
C PHE A 326 7.03 16.47 -8.29
N ASP A 327 7.86 15.78 -9.07
CA ASP A 327 9.12 16.33 -9.58
C ASP A 327 10.01 16.90 -8.45
N TRP A 328 10.04 16.17 -7.33
CA TRP A 328 10.76 16.52 -6.11
C TRP A 328 10.25 17.79 -5.40
N GLU A 329 9.03 18.26 -5.70
CA GLU A 329 8.35 19.28 -4.91
C GLU A 329 7.73 18.68 -3.65
N VAL A 330 8.05 19.26 -2.50
CA VAL A 330 7.51 18.82 -1.21
C VAL A 330 6.10 19.34 -1.03
N PRO A 331 5.11 18.51 -0.68
CA PRO A 331 3.79 19.01 -0.33
C PRO A 331 3.77 19.76 1.00
N ASP A 332 2.70 20.47 1.28
CA ASP A 332 2.55 21.18 2.56
C ASP A 332 2.08 20.23 3.65
N TRP A 333 1.14 19.34 3.29
CA TRP A 333 0.52 18.40 4.21
C TRP A 333 0.45 16.98 3.66
N VAL A 334 0.69 16.00 4.54
CA VAL A 334 0.42 14.60 4.27
C VAL A 334 -0.39 14.01 5.42
N ILE A 335 -1.55 13.44 5.11
CA ILE A 335 -2.53 12.92 6.05
C ILE A 335 -2.53 11.40 5.97
N VAL A 336 -2.15 10.76 7.06
CA VAL A 336 -1.94 9.31 7.15
C VAL A 336 -2.92 8.71 8.16
N PRO A 337 -3.78 7.75 7.75
CA PRO A 337 -4.59 6.99 8.70
C PRO A 337 -3.71 6.19 9.68
N GLY A 338 -3.96 6.36 10.98
CA GLY A 338 -3.13 5.85 12.06
C GLY A 338 -3.79 4.71 12.85
N GLY A 339 -3.35 3.47 12.59
CA GLY A 339 -3.70 2.29 13.40
C GLY A 339 -2.59 1.93 14.38
N ASN A 340 -1.75 0.96 14.02
CA ASN A 340 -0.57 0.59 14.80
C ASN A 340 0.60 1.60 14.69
N LEU A 341 0.34 2.79 14.15
CA LEU A 341 1.21 3.97 14.13
C LEU A 341 2.59 3.85 13.44
N GLY A 342 2.96 2.69 12.90
CA GLY A 342 4.19 2.54 12.11
C GLY A 342 4.18 3.36 10.81
N ASN A 343 3.00 3.50 10.17
CA ASN A 343 2.87 4.16 8.88
C ASN A 343 3.32 5.64 8.93
N ILE A 344 2.82 6.42 9.89
CA ILE A 344 3.15 7.85 10.01
C ILE A 344 4.66 8.06 10.18
N TYR A 345 5.31 7.19 10.95
CA TYR A 345 6.76 7.20 11.11
C TYR A 345 7.50 6.80 9.82
N ALA A 346 7.03 5.79 9.09
CA ALA A 346 7.63 5.43 7.81
C ALA A 346 7.56 6.59 6.80
N PHE A 347 6.43 7.30 6.71
CA PHE A 347 6.32 8.51 5.87
C PHE A 347 7.30 9.60 6.31
N TYR A 348 7.35 9.91 7.61
CA TYR A 348 8.34 10.82 8.17
C TYR A 348 9.76 10.42 7.79
N LYS A 349 10.13 9.16 7.98
CA LYS A 349 11.47 8.63 7.71
C LYS A 349 11.86 8.79 6.25
N GLY A 350 10.93 8.54 5.33
CA GLY A 350 11.14 8.73 3.88
C GLY A 350 11.35 10.19 3.49
N PHE A 351 10.48 11.10 3.95
CA PHE A 351 10.63 12.53 3.70
C PHE A 351 11.91 13.09 4.33
N TYR A 352 12.20 12.70 5.57
CA TYR A 352 13.38 13.15 6.31
C TYR A 352 14.67 12.69 5.62
N MET A 353 14.74 11.44 5.15
CA MET A 353 15.89 10.92 4.42
C MET A 353 16.13 11.70 3.10
N CYS A 354 15.07 12.04 2.37
CA CYS A 354 15.18 12.90 1.17
C CYS A 354 15.72 14.29 1.51
N LYS A 355 15.28 14.86 2.64
CA LYS A 355 15.79 16.15 3.14
C LYS A 355 17.26 16.07 3.56
N GLU A 356 17.61 15.04 4.33
CA GLU A 356 18.96 14.86 4.86
C GLU A 356 20.00 14.62 3.77
N LEU A 357 19.62 13.97 2.67
CA LEU A 357 20.47 13.72 1.50
C LEU A 357 20.39 14.83 0.43
N GLY A 358 19.69 15.93 0.70
CA GLY A 358 19.67 17.12 -0.16
C GLY A 358 18.83 16.98 -1.44
N LEU A 359 17.93 15.99 -1.53
CA LEU A 359 16.98 15.91 -2.64
C LEU A 359 15.94 17.03 -2.53
N VAL A 360 15.57 17.40 -1.30
CA VAL A 360 14.62 18.47 -1.00
C VAL A 360 15.08 19.24 0.23
N ASP A 361 14.65 20.47 0.39
CA ASP A 361 15.14 21.32 1.50
C ASP A 361 14.25 21.26 2.76
N ARG A 362 13.05 20.67 2.64
CA ARG A 362 12.05 20.60 3.71
C ARG A 362 11.32 19.26 3.74
N ILE A 363 10.56 19.03 4.81
CA ILE A 363 9.59 17.93 4.90
C ILE A 363 8.17 18.51 5.00
N PRO A 364 7.12 17.77 4.61
CA PRO A 364 5.74 18.21 4.83
C PRO A 364 5.39 18.16 6.32
N ARG A 365 4.36 18.92 6.72
CA ARG A 365 3.70 18.68 8.01
C ARG A 365 2.82 17.44 7.90
N LEU A 366 2.83 16.63 8.95
CA LEU A 366 2.10 15.36 8.95
C LEU A 366 0.84 15.43 9.81
N VAL A 367 -0.24 14.81 9.36
CA VAL A 367 -1.46 14.60 10.15
C VAL A 367 -1.66 13.10 10.35
N CYS A 368 -1.76 12.67 11.60
CA CYS A 368 -2.20 11.33 11.94
C CYS A 368 -3.71 11.33 12.18
N ALA A 369 -4.48 10.60 11.38
CA ALA A 369 -5.93 10.54 11.50
C ALA A 369 -6.38 9.22 12.15
N GLN A 370 -7.11 9.27 13.26
CA GLN A 370 -7.60 8.08 13.99
C GLN A 370 -9.13 8.01 14.01
N ALA A 371 -9.70 6.81 14.09
CA ALA A 371 -11.12 6.64 14.40
C ALA A 371 -11.35 6.95 15.88
N ALA A 372 -12.43 7.65 16.23
CA ALA A 372 -12.75 8.02 17.62
C ALA A 372 -12.87 6.79 18.54
N ASN A 373 -13.26 5.64 17.98
CA ASN A 373 -13.34 4.36 18.68
C ASN A 373 -11.97 3.70 18.95
N ALA A 374 -10.88 4.25 18.41
CA ALA A 374 -9.51 3.73 18.49
C ALA A 374 -8.48 4.87 18.39
N ASN A 375 -8.53 5.83 19.31
CA ASN A 375 -7.82 7.12 19.23
C ASN A 375 -6.81 7.42 20.37
N PRO A 376 -6.06 6.45 20.93
CA PRO A 376 -5.19 6.72 22.10
C PRO A 376 -4.10 7.78 21.82
N LEU A 377 -3.61 7.87 20.58
CA LEU A 377 -2.63 8.90 20.20
C LEU A 377 -3.27 10.29 20.11
N TYR A 378 -4.55 10.39 19.72
CA TYR A 378 -5.28 11.66 19.73
C TYR A 378 -5.44 12.19 21.16
N LEU A 379 -5.82 11.32 22.11
CA LEU A 379 -5.92 11.70 23.53
C LEU A 379 -4.57 12.18 24.07
N HIS A 380 -3.50 11.47 23.73
CA HIS A 380 -2.13 11.84 24.10
C HIS A 380 -1.68 13.17 23.46
N TYR A 381 -2.06 13.42 22.21
CA TYR A 381 -1.80 14.69 21.54
C TYR A 381 -2.55 15.86 22.22
N LYS A 382 -3.84 15.69 22.53
CA LYS A 382 -4.66 16.73 23.20
C LYS A 382 -4.20 17.01 24.63
N SER A 383 -3.57 16.05 25.30
CA SER A 383 -2.93 16.28 26.61
C SER A 383 -1.54 16.93 26.52
N GLY A 384 -1.10 17.34 25.32
CA GLY A 384 0.20 17.97 25.11
C GLY A 384 1.39 16.99 25.20
N TRP A 385 1.18 15.72 24.86
CA TRP A 385 2.19 14.65 24.93
C TRP A 385 2.62 14.28 26.35
N SER A 386 1.78 14.54 27.36
CA SER A 386 2.16 14.38 28.78
C SER A 386 1.90 12.99 29.34
N ASP A 387 0.76 12.39 28.99
CA ASP A 387 0.30 11.11 29.57
C ASP A 387 -0.28 10.24 28.45
N PHE A 388 0.45 9.20 28.06
CA PHE A 388 -0.04 8.22 27.10
C PHE A 388 -0.72 7.09 27.86
N LYS A 389 -1.97 6.80 27.50
CA LYS A 389 -2.75 5.71 28.07
C LYS A 389 -3.35 4.87 26.95
N PRO A 390 -3.06 3.56 26.90
CA PRO A 390 -3.80 2.64 26.05
C PRO A 390 -5.29 2.70 26.36
N ILE A 391 -6.11 2.45 25.35
CA ILE A 391 -7.57 2.34 25.49
C ILE A 391 -8.02 0.97 25.01
N THR A 392 -9.19 0.51 25.47
CA THR A 392 -9.86 -0.62 24.84
C THR A 392 -10.58 -0.11 23.60
N ALA A 393 -10.08 -0.45 22.42
CA ALA A 393 -10.69 -0.01 21.17
C ALA A 393 -12.06 -0.68 20.94
N SER A 394 -13.06 0.13 20.59
CA SER A 394 -14.38 -0.32 20.17
C SER A 394 -14.40 -0.64 18.68
N THR A 395 -15.43 -1.37 18.22
CA THR A 395 -15.61 -1.70 16.80
C THR A 395 -15.65 -0.43 15.94
N THR A 396 -14.98 -0.48 14.79
CA THR A 396 -15.00 0.59 13.79
C THR A 396 -15.07 0.01 12.38
N PHE A 397 -15.74 0.71 11.45
CA PHE A 397 -15.68 0.37 10.02
C PHE A 397 -14.26 0.51 9.46
N ALA A 398 -13.43 1.33 10.11
CA ALA A 398 -12.00 1.52 9.83
C ALA A 398 -11.15 0.39 10.47
N SER A 399 -11.50 -0.87 10.19
CA SER A 399 -11.04 -2.04 10.97
C SER A 399 -9.53 -2.24 11.02
N ALA A 400 -8.76 -1.83 10.01
CA ALA A 400 -7.30 -1.97 10.04
C ALA A 400 -6.61 -0.95 10.95
N ILE A 401 -7.34 0.07 11.42
CA ILE A 401 -6.86 1.04 12.40
C ILE A 401 -7.57 0.92 13.76
N GLN A 402 -8.32 -0.16 14.00
CA GLN A 402 -8.91 -0.48 15.30
C GLN A 402 -7.83 -0.95 16.30
N ILE A 403 -7.00 -0.02 16.78
CA ILE A 403 -5.86 -0.30 17.66
C ILE A 403 -5.92 0.64 18.87
N GLY A 404 -6.12 0.06 20.05
CA GLY A 404 -6.19 0.80 21.32
C GLY A 404 -4.87 0.86 22.08
N ASP A 405 -3.93 -0.04 21.76
CA ASP A 405 -2.56 -0.07 22.30
C ASP A 405 -1.54 -0.18 21.15
N PRO A 406 -1.21 0.94 20.47
CA PRO A 406 -0.33 0.92 19.31
C PRO A 406 1.13 0.71 19.71
N VAL A 407 1.75 -0.32 19.11
CA VAL A 407 3.14 -0.72 19.35
C VAL A 407 4.14 0.37 18.97
N SER A 408 3.86 1.17 17.93
CA SER A 408 4.77 2.22 17.43
C SER A 408 4.43 3.63 17.94
N ILE A 409 3.88 3.76 19.14
CA ILE A 409 3.50 5.06 19.71
C ILE A 409 4.68 6.04 19.79
N GLU A 410 5.83 5.61 20.32
CA GLU A 410 7.00 6.47 20.49
C GLU A 410 7.52 6.99 19.13
N ARG A 411 7.55 6.11 18.12
CA ARG A 411 7.91 6.46 16.74
C ARG A 411 6.97 7.50 16.14
N ALA A 412 5.66 7.36 16.36
CA ALA A 412 4.68 8.32 15.87
C ALA A 412 4.76 9.66 16.58
N VAL A 413 4.93 9.67 17.92
CA VAL A 413 5.16 10.92 18.67
C VAL A 413 6.43 11.61 18.20
N PHE A 414 7.52 10.86 17.99
CA PHE A 414 8.76 11.39 17.44
C PHE A 414 8.55 12.01 16.05
N ALA A 415 7.91 11.28 15.13
CA ALA A 415 7.61 11.77 13.78
C ALA A 415 6.78 13.06 13.82
N LEU A 416 5.69 13.08 14.60
CA LEU A 416 4.79 14.20 14.70
C LEU A 416 5.45 15.42 15.35
N LYS A 417 6.25 15.26 16.41
CA LYS A 417 7.01 16.38 16.99
C LYS A 417 7.99 16.97 15.98
N ASN A 418 8.75 16.13 15.27
CA ASN A 418 9.76 16.58 14.32
C ASN A 418 9.18 17.13 12.99
N SER A 419 7.93 16.81 12.66
CA SER A 419 7.24 17.36 11.49
C SER A 419 6.25 18.48 11.84
N ASN A 420 6.24 18.99 13.08
CA ASN A 420 5.20 19.88 13.59
C ASN A 420 3.77 19.39 13.24
N GLY A 421 3.58 18.09 13.44
CA GLY A 421 2.40 17.34 13.05
C GLY A 421 1.23 17.46 14.02
N ILE A 422 0.08 16.98 13.55
CA ILE A 422 -1.21 17.08 14.24
C ILE A 422 -1.84 15.69 14.32
N VAL A 423 -2.66 15.46 15.34
CA VAL A 423 -3.52 14.28 15.43
C VAL A 423 -4.97 14.74 15.46
N GLU A 424 -5.81 14.13 14.63
CA GLU A 424 -7.24 14.39 14.60
C GLU A 424 -8.03 13.08 14.54
N GLU A 425 -9.29 13.15 14.95
CA GLU A 425 -10.17 12.00 15.03
C GLU A 425 -11.38 12.10 14.10
N ALA A 426 -12.03 10.97 13.82
CA ALA A 426 -13.28 10.88 13.09
C ALA A 426 -14.24 9.91 13.78
N THR A 427 -15.50 10.31 13.99
CA THR A 427 -16.54 9.37 14.47
C THR A 427 -16.94 8.39 13.37
N GLU A 428 -17.65 7.32 13.73
CA GLU A 428 -18.11 6.31 12.76
C GLU A 428 -19.07 6.89 11.70
N GLU A 429 -19.97 7.81 12.09
CA GLU A 429 -20.83 8.47 11.12
C GLU A 429 -20.03 9.43 10.23
N GLU A 430 -19.14 10.25 10.82
CA GLU A 430 -18.30 11.18 10.05
C GLU A 430 -17.45 10.44 9.01
N LEU A 431 -16.79 9.35 9.38
CA LEU A 431 -15.91 8.63 8.47
C LEU A 431 -16.68 7.91 7.36
N MET A 432 -17.87 7.38 7.65
CA MET A 432 -18.71 6.71 6.65
C MET A 432 -19.35 7.72 5.68
N ASP A 433 -19.82 8.85 6.20
CA ASP A 433 -20.33 9.95 5.38
C ASP A 433 -19.24 10.52 4.46
N ALA A 434 -18.03 10.76 4.98
CA ALA A 434 -16.91 11.22 4.17
C ALA A 434 -16.46 10.19 3.12
N THR A 435 -16.53 8.89 3.45
CA THR A 435 -16.27 7.80 2.50
C THR A 435 -17.29 7.83 1.35
N ALA A 436 -18.59 7.92 1.67
CA ALA A 436 -19.64 8.00 0.67
C ALA A 436 -19.55 9.28 -0.18
N GLN A 437 -19.23 10.43 0.45
CA GLN A 437 -19.03 11.69 -0.25
C GLN A 437 -17.84 11.65 -1.22
N ALA A 438 -16.73 11.01 -0.82
CA ALA A 438 -15.60 10.78 -1.73
C ALA A 438 -16.01 9.93 -2.94
N ASP A 439 -16.77 8.86 -2.71
CA ASP A 439 -17.21 7.96 -3.77
C ASP A 439 -18.18 8.65 -4.75
N LEU A 440 -19.01 9.60 -4.30
CA LEU A 440 -19.85 10.43 -5.17
C LEU A 440 -19.05 11.26 -6.19
N THR A 441 -17.74 11.46 -5.96
CA THR A 441 -16.84 12.18 -6.87
C THR A 441 -16.08 11.26 -7.83
N GLY A 442 -16.39 9.97 -7.85
CA GLY A 442 -15.79 8.98 -8.76
C GLY A 442 -14.68 8.13 -8.13
N MET A 443 -14.44 8.29 -6.82
CA MET A 443 -13.52 7.41 -6.08
C MET A 443 -14.20 6.11 -5.65
N PHE A 444 -13.41 5.16 -5.12
CA PHE A 444 -13.91 4.01 -4.38
C PHE A 444 -13.01 3.72 -3.18
N THR A 445 -13.22 4.50 -2.13
CA THR A 445 -12.29 4.64 -1.00
C THR A 445 -12.51 3.60 0.10
N CYS A 446 -11.48 3.28 0.87
CA CYS A 446 -11.64 2.52 2.11
C CYS A 446 -12.05 3.44 3.29
N PRO A 447 -12.67 2.91 4.36
CA PRO A 447 -13.06 3.71 5.53
C PRO A 447 -11.90 4.46 6.20
N HIS A 448 -10.66 3.96 6.12
CA HIS A 448 -9.48 4.68 6.61
C HIS A 448 -9.24 6.00 5.87
N THR A 449 -9.51 6.03 4.56
CA THR A 449 -9.48 7.27 3.77
C THR A 449 -10.59 8.22 4.22
N GLY A 450 -11.78 7.71 4.57
CA GLY A 450 -12.83 8.50 5.22
C GLY A 450 -12.35 9.19 6.50
N VAL A 451 -11.67 8.46 7.38
CA VAL A 451 -11.06 9.02 8.60
C VAL A 451 -10.07 10.15 8.29
N ALA A 452 -9.20 9.97 7.29
CA ALA A 452 -8.27 11.01 6.86
C ALA A 452 -8.96 12.23 6.23
N LEU A 453 -10.03 12.03 5.47
CA LEU A 453 -10.82 13.12 4.87
C LEU A 453 -11.58 13.92 5.93
N VAL A 454 -12.08 13.27 6.99
CA VAL A 454 -12.69 13.97 8.13
C VAL A 454 -11.66 14.81 8.87
N ALA A 455 -10.47 14.27 9.14
CA ALA A 455 -9.38 15.03 9.74
C ALA A 455 -9.02 16.25 8.88
N LEU A 456 -8.92 16.08 7.56
CA LEU A 456 -8.72 17.18 6.61
C LEU A 456 -9.85 18.22 6.71
N ALA A 457 -11.11 17.80 6.68
CA ALA A 457 -12.26 18.70 6.75
C ALA A 457 -12.26 19.53 8.06
N LYS A 458 -11.93 18.90 9.20
CA LYS A 458 -11.80 19.59 10.50
C LYS A 458 -10.67 20.63 10.47
N LEU A 459 -9.52 20.28 9.91
CA LEU A 459 -8.35 21.18 9.82
C LEU A 459 -8.50 22.30 8.78
N ARG A 460 -9.28 22.06 7.71
CA ARG A 460 -9.73 23.10 6.77
C ARG A 460 -10.67 24.09 7.46
N LYS A 461 -11.64 23.57 8.22
CA LYS A 461 -12.62 24.39 8.95
C LYS A 461 -11.98 25.24 10.04
N SER A 462 -10.94 24.74 10.71
CA SER A 462 -10.19 25.50 11.73
C SER A 462 -9.14 26.45 11.14
N GLY A 463 -8.94 26.45 9.82
CA GLY A 463 -7.96 27.32 9.15
C GLY A 463 -6.51 26.86 9.28
N VAL A 464 -6.25 25.67 9.83
CA VAL A 464 -4.89 25.10 9.94
C VAL A 464 -4.36 24.69 8.55
N ILE A 465 -5.24 24.11 7.71
CA ILE A 465 -4.91 23.77 6.32
C ILE A 465 -5.60 24.79 5.39
N GLY A 466 -4.83 25.46 4.55
CA GLY A 466 -5.28 26.45 3.56
C GLY A 466 -5.97 25.84 2.34
N PRO A 467 -6.74 26.62 1.56
CA PRO A 467 -7.42 26.13 0.36
C PRO A 467 -6.45 25.77 -0.77
N THR A 468 -5.26 26.36 -0.75
CA THR A 468 -4.22 26.19 -1.77
C THR A 468 -3.05 25.34 -1.30
N ASP A 469 -3.10 24.81 -0.06
CA ASP A 469 -2.05 23.97 0.48
C ASP A 469 -2.03 22.63 -0.28
N ARG A 470 -0.88 22.26 -0.85
CA ARG A 470 -0.73 20.97 -1.51
C ARG A 470 -0.85 19.88 -0.47
N THR A 471 -1.92 19.10 -0.54
CA THR A 471 -2.30 18.14 0.50
C THR A 471 -2.46 16.75 -0.07
N ILE A 472 -1.79 15.77 0.53
CA ILE A 472 -1.88 14.35 0.14
C ILE A 472 -2.60 13.58 1.23
N VAL A 473 -3.66 12.87 0.87
CA VAL A 473 -4.30 11.85 1.71
C VAL A 473 -3.78 10.47 1.33
N VAL A 474 -3.32 9.68 2.31
CA VAL A 474 -2.84 8.32 2.06
C VAL A 474 -4.01 7.32 2.13
N SER A 475 -4.26 6.61 1.04
CA SER A 475 -5.23 5.50 1.00
C SER A 475 -4.52 4.16 1.12
N THR A 476 -4.68 3.50 2.27
CA THR A 476 -3.86 2.33 2.66
C THR A 476 -4.41 0.99 2.19
N ALA A 477 -5.67 0.92 1.77
CA ALA A 477 -6.32 -0.29 1.30
C ALA A 477 -7.31 0.01 0.17
N HIS A 478 -7.52 -0.95 -0.73
CA HIS A 478 -8.49 -0.80 -1.79
C HIS A 478 -9.92 -0.79 -1.23
N GLY A 479 -10.79 0.10 -1.73
CA GLY A 479 -12.22 0.10 -1.36
C GLY A 479 -12.95 -1.22 -1.62
N LEU A 480 -12.45 -2.09 -2.52
CA LEU A 480 -13.03 -3.41 -2.82
C LEU A 480 -12.98 -4.37 -1.63
N LYS A 481 -12.11 -4.12 -0.64
CA LYS A 481 -12.10 -4.89 0.60
C LYS A 481 -13.23 -4.50 1.57
N PHE A 482 -13.97 -3.43 1.28
CA PHE A 482 -14.97 -2.85 2.18
C PHE A 482 -16.35 -2.74 1.51
N THR A 483 -16.63 -3.59 0.53
CA THR A 483 -17.92 -3.61 -0.19
C THR A 483 -19.10 -3.81 0.75
N GLN A 484 -19.00 -4.68 1.74
CA GLN A 484 -20.08 -4.93 2.70
C GLN A 484 -20.45 -3.65 3.48
N SER A 485 -19.45 -2.94 4.01
CA SER A 485 -19.65 -1.67 4.72
C SER A 485 -20.36 -0.62 3.85
N LYS A 486 -20.07 -0.58 2.55
CA LYS A 486 -20.74 0.31 1.60
C LYS A 486 -22.17 -0.15 1.27
N VAL A 487 -22.38 -1.47 1.14
CA VAL A 487 -23.72 -2.04 0.95
C VAL A 487 -24.61 -1.67 2.12
N ASP A 488 -24.13 -1.88 3.35
CA ASP A 488 -24.87 -1.59 4.58
C ASP A 488 -25.20 -0.08 4.67
N TYR A 489 -24.23 0.79 4.38
CA TYR A 489 -24.43 2.24 4.37
C TYR A 489 -25.45 2.69 3.32
N HIS A 490 -25.34 2.23 2.06
CA HIS A 490 -26.25 2.68 0.99
C HIS A 490 -27.65 2.05 1.07
N ARG A 491 -27.83 0.98 1.86
CA ARG A 491 -29.15 0.47 2.24
C ARG A 491 -29.77 1.18 3.45
N ALA A 492 -28.99 2.02 4.14
CA ALA A 492 -29.35 2.57 5.45
C ALA A 492 -29.62 1.49 6.50
N ASP A 493 -28.86 0.39 6.45
CA ASP A 493 -28.98 -0.77 7.34
C ASP A 493 -27.98 -0.70 8.54
N ILE A 494 -27.26 0.41 8.70
CA ILE A 494 -26.34 0.60 9.82
C ILE A 494 -27.10 1.18 11.01
N GLN A 495 -27.15 0.41 12.10
CA GLN A 495 -27.78 0.85 13.35
C GLN A 495 -27.14 2.14 13.88
N ASP A 496 -27.96 3.07 14.37
CA ASP A 496 -27.55 4.33 14.98
C ASP A 496 -26.75 5.26 14.04
N MET A 497 -26.91 5.12 12.72
CA MET A 497 -26.28 5.98 11.71
C MET A 497 -27.31 6.50 10.70
N THR A 498 -27.28 7.81 10.41
CA THR A 498 -28.25 8.45 9.50
C THR A 498 -28.09 8.00 8.05
N CYS A 499 -26.86 7.64 7.65
CA CYS A 499 -26.49 7.30 6.29
C CYS A 499 -26.89 8.40 5.28
N ARG A 500 -26.51 9.66 5.54
CA ARG A 500 -27.04 10.84 4.85
C ARG A 500 -26.79 10.86 3.33
N HIS A 501 -25.80 10.12 2.87
CA HIS A 501 -25.43 9.98 1.45
C HIS A 501 -25.83 8.61 0.87
N ALA A 502 -26.76 7.89 1.52
CA ALA A 502 -27.29 6.63 1.01
C ALA A 502 -27.89 6.81 -0.40
N ASN A 503 -27.65 5.83 -1.27
CA ASN A 503 -28.10 5.85 -2.66
C ASN A 503 -28.59 4.45 -3.05
N PRO A 504 -29.71 3.99 -2.46
CA PRO A 504 -30.25 2.67 -2.76
C PRO A 504 -30.79 2.61 -4.19
N PRO A 505 -30.86 1.42 -4.80
CA PRO A 505 -31.59 1.22 -6.05
C PRO A 505 -33.03 1.74 -5.94
N VAL A 506 -33.49 2.44 -6.98
CA VAL A 506 -34.88 2.89 -7.06
C VAL A 506 -35.69 1.82 -7.78
N GLU A 507 -36.61 1.19 -7.05
CA GLU A 507 -37.53 0.21 -7.64
C GLU A 507 -38.61 0.92 -8.46
N VAL A 508 -38.78 0.50 -9.71
CA VAL A 508 -39.80 0.99 -10.63
C VAL A 508 -40.44 -0.17 -11.36
N LYS A 509 -41.69 0.01 -11.78
CA LYS A 509 -42.36 -0.95 -12.67
C LYS A 509 -41.67 -0.97 -14.03
N ALA A 510 -41.72 -2.12 -14.69
CA ALA A 510 -41.16 -2.33 -16.03
C ALA A 510 -42.04 -1.70 -17.13
N ASP A 511 -42.30 -0.39 -17.03
CA ASP A 511 -43.03 0.38 -18.00
C ASP A 511 -42.39 1.77 -18.19
N PHE A 512 -42.56 2.32 -19.40
CA PHE A 512 -41.93 3.58 -19.79
C PHE A 512 -42.34 4.75 -18.89
N GLY A 513 -43.62 4.81 -18.47
CA GLY A 513 -44.14 5.91 -17.65
C GLY A 513 -43.47 5.94 -16.28
N SER A 514 -43.48 4.82 -15.57
CA SER A 514 -42.83 4.67 -14.26
C SER A 514 -41.34 4.97 -14.30
N VAL A 515 -40.62 4.51 -15.34
CA VAL A 515 -39.19 4.81 -15.52
C VAL A 515 -38.96 6.30 -15.76
N MET A 516 -39.73 6.92 -16.65
CA MET A 516 -39.60 8.34 -16.96
C MET A 516 -39.90 9.23 -15.75
N ASP A 517 -40.89 8.89 -14.93
CA ASP A 517 -41.23 9.65 -13.74
C ASP A 517 -40.12 9.57 -12.69
N ALA A 518 -39.53 8.39 -12.49
CA ALA A 518 -38.37 8.22 -11.62
C ALA A 518 -37.15 9.02 -12.11
N LEU A 519 -36.88 9.01 -13.42
CA LEU A 519 -35.80 9.79 -14.03
C LEU A 519 -36.03 11.29 -13.88
N LYS A 520 -37.23 11.80 -14.17
CA LYS A 520 -37.57 13.23 -14.02
C LYS A 520 -37.43 13.71 -12.58
N LYS A 521 -37.75 12.86 -11.59
CA LYS A 521 -37.59 13.18 -10.17
C LYS A 521 -36.12 13.28 -9.76
N LYS A 522 -35.23 12.48 -10.37
CA LYS A 522 -33.81 12.37 -10.00
C LYS A 522 -32.88 13.27 -10.83
N LEU A 523 -33.21 13.54 -12.09
CA LEU A 523 -32.40 14.32 -13.00
C LEU A 523 -32.96 15.74 -13.09
N PRO A 524 -32.28 16.76 -12.52
CA PRO A 524 -32.79 18.13 -12.44
C PRO A 524 -32.96 18.86 -13.80
N SER A 525 -32.69 18.21 -14.94
CA SER A 525 -32.58 18.84 -16.26
C SER A 525 -33.64 18.44 -17.30
N PHE A 526 -34.78 17.86 -16.90
CA PHE A 526 -35.92 17.70 -17.82
C PHE A 526 -36.91 18.89 -17.86
N GLY A 527 -36.63 19.96 -17.12
CA GLY A 527 -37.39 21.21 -17.16
C GLY A 527 -36.72 22.28 -18.02
N HIS A 528 -37.29 22.51 -19.22
CA HIS A 528 -37.11 23.68 -20.10
C HIS A 528 -35.67 24.12 -20.47
N LYS A 529 -35.26 23.75 -21.69
CA LYS A 529 -34.59 24.69 -22.60
C LYS A 529 -35.63 25.29 -23.55
#